data_AF-A0A1F5V0Y1-F1
#
_entry.id   AF-A0A1F5V0Y1-F1
#
_cell.length_a   1.000
_cell.length_b   1.000
_cell.length_c   1.000
_cell.angle_alpha   90.00
_cell.angle_beta   90.00
_cell.angle_gamma   90.00
#
_symmetry.space_group_name_H-M   'P 1'
#
loop_
_entity.id
_entity.type
_entity.pdbx_description
1 polymer ?
#
loop_
_entity_poly.entity_id
_entity_poly.type
_entity_poly.pdbx_seq_one_letter_code
_entity_poly.pdbx_strand_id
1 'polypeptide(L)'
;MADLLRASTDILWVAALLLLISISLSYLLGRRVARHRLEVEYEYGQRKKLRDLIGSYHGRLLTAANSMNYRFWNFYKNPDRGWLDVGGDYQAPGYYFVSFVHRFLSVCSLIRQFEAEAMYIDSRIASKTDFIFMNYLGAIRWALTDVSLFEGLSYDPFFEKDHFFSDSFRSYCEIGVEKGQFFSFQAFKHWIAVNRDLDSVLRFFDGLERAEDRLRMDRLVVYHVLLIAFINTFGYKTQYTPEEMLPNVLIQVRNPQVVDNLVAWLPRHGLGTDREARRILRTWSRLKKLPSEGGGQRIS
;
A
#
# COMPACT_ATOMS: atom_id res chain seq x y z
N MET A 1 -81.95 -1.95 -28.24
CA MET A 1 -81.50 -0.74 -27.50
C MET A 1 -80.71 -1.08 -26.23
N ALA A 2 -81.10 -2.10 -25.47
CA ALA A 2 -80.37 -2.53 -24.27
C ALA A 2 -78.95 -3.09 -24.54
N ASP A 3 -78.74 -3.81 -25.65
CA ASP A 3 -77.41 -4.38 -25.99
C ASP A 3 -76.37 -3.33 -26.42
N LEU A 4 -76.81 -2.22 -27.01
CA LEU A 4 -75.94 -1.09 -27.39
C LEU A 4 -75.44 -0.31 -26.16
N LEU A 5 -76.24 -0.26 -25.08
CA LEU A 5 -75.88 0.37 -23.80
C LEU A 5 -74.97 -0.52 -22.93
N ARG A 6 -75.07 -1.85 -23.06
CA ARG A 6 -74.13 -2.81 -22.46
C ARG A 6 -72.75 -2.79 -23.15
N ALA A 7 -72.74 -2.77 -24.48
CA ALA A 7 -71.48 -2.69 -25.23
C ALA A 7 -70.68 -1.41 -24.92
N SER A 8 -71.36 -0.26 -24.73
CA SER A 8 -70.68 1.00 -24.39
C SER A 8 -70.15 1.05 -22.96
N THR A 9 -70.81 0.37 -22.02
CA THR A 9 -70.36 0.27 -20.62
C THR A 9 -69.16 -0.68 -20.49
N ASP A 10 -69.14 -1.79 -21.22
CA ASP A 10 -68.00 -2.71 -21.27
C ASP A 10 -66.72 -2.03 -21.83
N ILE A 11 -66.86 -1.20 -22.88
CA ILE A 11 -65.74 -0.44 -23.46
C ILE A 11 -65.16 0.57 -22.45
N LEU A 12 -66.02 1.26 -21.69
CA LEU A 12 -65.56 2.22 -20.69
C LEU A 12 -64.83 1.54 -19.53
N TRP A 13 -65.27 0.37 -19.09
CA TRP A 13 -64.59 -0.41 -18.05
C TRP A 13 -63.23 -0.93 -18.51
N VAL A 14 -63.14 -1.43 -19.74
CA VAL A 14 -61.86 -1.87 -20.32
C VAL A 14 -60.90 -0.68 -20.46
N ALA A 15 -61.38 0.48 -20.92
CA ALA A 15 -60.57 1.69 -21.03
C ALA A 15 -60.07 2.17 -19.65
N ALA A 16 -60.93 2.17 -18.63
CA ALA A 16 -60.56 2.54 -17.27
C ALA A 16 -59.52 1.57 -16.67
N LEU A 17 -59.69 0.26 -16.89
CA LEU A 17 -58.74 -0.75 -16.44
C LEU A 17 -57.37 -0.58 -17.12
N LEU A 18 -57.36 -0.36 -18.44
CA LEU A 18 -56.13 -0.10 -19.20
C LEU A 18 -55.43 1.17 -18.73
N LEU A 19 -56.17 2.22 -18.39
CA LEU A 19 -55.62 3.44 -17.82
C LEU A 19 -54.95 3.18 -16.46
N LEU A 20 -55.61 2.43 -15.57
CA LEU A 20 -55.07 2.07 -14.26
C LEU A 20 -53.82 1.20 -14.37
N ILE A 21 -53.80 0.24 -15.29
CA ILE A 21 -52.62 -0.59 -15.57
C ILE A 21 -51.49 0.27 -16.12
N SER A 22 -51.79 1.17 -17.06
CA SER A 22 -50.79 2.06 -17.67
C SER A 22 -50.17 3.01 -16.65
N ILE A 23 -50.96 3.62 -15.77
CA ILE A 23 -50.48 4.49 -14.68
C ILE A 23 -49.59 3.68 -13.72
N SER A 24 -50.05 2.49 -13.33
CA SER A 24 -49.32 1.61 -12.40
C SER A 24 -47.98 1.16 -12.99
N LEU A 25 -47.97 0.73 -14.25
CA LEU A 25 -46.77 0.33 -14.97
C LEU A 25 -45.79 1.51 -15.14
N SER A 26 -46.30 2.67 -15.53
CA SER A 26 -45.51 3.90 -15.68
C SER A 26 -44.88 4.33 -14.36
N TYR A 27 -45.62 4.24 -13.25
CA TYR A 27 -45.10 4.52 -11.91
C TYR A 27 -44.00 3.54 -11.49
N LEU A 28 -44.19 2.23 -11.70
CA LEU A 28 -43.20 1.21 -11.37
C LEU A 28 -41.92 1.36 -12.20
N LEU A 29 -42.05 1.60 -13.51
CA LEU A 29 -40.93 1.87 -14.41
C LEU A 29 -40.22 3.17 -14.02
N GLY A 30 -40.96 4.25 -13.77
CA GLY A 30 -40.42 5.53 -13.33
C GLY A 30 -39.63 5.40 -12.02
N ARG A 31 -40.16 4.65 -11.04
CA ARG A 31 -39.46 4.38 -9.78
C ARG A 31 -38.18 3.56 -9.99
N ARG A 32 -38.19 2.58 -10.90
CA ARG A 32 -37.01 1.77 -11.22
C ARG A 32 -35.93 2.59 -11.91
N VAL A 33 -36.30 3.40 -12.89
CA VAL A 33 -35.39 4.31 -13.61
C VAL A 33 -34.81 5.35 -12.66
N ALA A 34 -35.63 5.96 -11.79
CA ALA A 34 -35.15 6.93 -10.80
C ALA A 34 -34.14 6.31 -9.82
N ARG A 35 -34.43 5.10 -9.31
CA ARG A 35 -33.49 4.36 -8.45
C ARG A 35 -32.18 4.05 -9.16
N HIS A 36 -32.25 3.53 -10.38
CA HIS A 36 -31.07 3.21 -11.16
C HIS A 36 -30.24 4.46 -11.46
N ARG A 37 -30.89 5.59 -11.79
CA ARG A 37 -30.21 6.86 -12.02
C ARG A 37 -29.50 7.36 -10.76
N LEU A 38 -30.16 7.32 -9.60
CA LEU A 38 -29.56 7.70 -8.31
C LEU A 38 -28.35 6.83 -7.96
N GLU A 39 -28.45 5.52 -8.22
CA GLU A 39 -27.35 4.58 -8.02
C GLU A 39 -26.16 4.90 -8.93
N VAL A 40 -26.39 5.09 -10.24
CA VAL A 40 -25.36 5.47 -11.21
C VAL A 40 -24.71 6.82 -10.85
N GLU A 41 -25.50 7.82 -10.48
CA GLU A 41 -24.99 9.14 -10.06
C GLU A 41 -24.14 9.05 -8.78
N TYR A 42 -24.58 8.24 -7.81
CA TYR A 42 -23.82 7.96 -6.59
C TYR A 42 -22.50 7.26 -6.92
N GLU A 43 -22.55 6.20 -7.71
CA GLU A 43 -21.36 5.44 -8.10
C GLU A 43 -20.33 6.32 -8.81
N TYR A 44 -20.78 7.07 -9.81
CA TYR A 44 -19.93 8.00 -10.52
C TYR A 44 -19.32 9.05 -9.57
N GLY A 45 -20.12 9.59 -8.65
CA GLY A 45 -19.67 10.56 -7.66
C GLY A 45 -18.59 10.00 -6.73
N GLN A 46 -18.75 8.78 -6.21
CA GLN A 46 -17.76 8.14 -5.35
C GLN A 46 -16.48 7.78 -6.12
N ARG A 47 -16.60 7.24 -7.34
CA ARG A 47 -15.45 6.93 -8.19
C ARG A 47 -14.63 8.17 -8.51
N LYS A 48 -15.30 9.29 -8.82
CA LYS A 48 -14.63 10.56 -9.10
C LYS A 48 -13.86 11.05 -7.87
N LYS A 49 -14.49 11.05 -6.68
CA LYS A 49 -13.83 11.42 -5.41
C LYS A 49 -12.57 10.58 -5.16
N LEU A 50 -12.65 9.26 -5.33
CA LEU A 50 -11.51 8.37 -5.16
C LEU A 50 -10.38 8.72 -6.13
N ARG A 51 -10.72 8.92 -7.40
CA ARG A 51 -9.74 9.21 -8.44
C ARG A 51 -9.08 10.56 -8.25
N ASP A 52 -9.83 11.57 -7.81
CA ASP A 52 -9.30 12.90 -7.49
C ASP A 52 -8.35 12.81 -6.28
N LEU A 53 -8.70 12.00 -5.26
CA LEU A 53 -7.83 11.72 -4.12
C LEU A 53 -6.55 10.97 -4.54
N ILE A 54 -6.66 9.89 -5.31
CA ILE A 54 -5.49 9.17 -5.83
C ILE A 54 -4.62 10.13 -6.65
N GLY A 55 -5.22 10.96 -7.50
CA GLY A 55 -4.52 11.95 -8.31
C GLY A 55 -3.70 12.94 -7.48
N SER A 56 -4.23 13.41 -6.34
CA SER A 56 -3.53 14.35 -5.47
C SER A 56 -2.34 13.73 -4.71
N TYR A 57 -2.37 12.42 -4.48
CA TYR A 57 -1.30 11.69 -3.78
C TYR A 57 -0.32 10.99 -4.71
N HIS A 58 -0.74 10.59 -5.91
CA HIS A 58 0.02 9.72 -6.82
C HIS A 58 1.43 10.23 -7.11
N GLY A 59 1.56 11.48 -7.59
CA GLY A 59 2.87 12.05 -7.91
C GLY A 59 3.78 12.21 -6.70
N ARG A 60 3.20 12.50 -5.53
CA ARG A 60 3.94 12.70 -4.28
C ARG A 60 4.45 11.38 -3.73
N LEU A 61 3.59 10.36 -3.68
CA LEU A 61 3.94 9.00 -3.28
C LEU A 61 4.99 8.41 -4.21
N LEU A 62 4.82 8.55 -5.53
CA LEU A 62 5.78 8.05 -6.50
C LEU A 62 7.17 8.71 -6.34
N THR A 63 7.20 10.02 -6.10
CA THR A 63 8.45 10.76 -5.86
C THR A 63 9.13 10.30 -4.57
N ALA A 64 8.38 10.18 -3.48
CA ALA A 64 8.91 9.72 -2.19
C ALA A 64 9.39 8.26 -2.26
N ALA A 65 8.59 7.37 -2.86
CA ALA A 65 8.91 5.96 -3.07
C ALA A 65 10.18 5.80 -3.90
N ASN A 66 10.31 6.55 -5.00
CA ASN A 66 11.50 6.51 -5.84
C ASN A 66 12.75 7.04 -5.13
N SER A 67 12.61 8.11 -4.34
CA SER A 67 13.70 8.62 -3.48
C SER A 67 14.15 7.56 -2.46
N MET A 68 13.21 6.83 -1.87
CA MET A 68 13.48 5.74 -0.94
C MET A 68 14.12 4.52 -1.65
N ASN A 69 13.62 4.15 -2.83
CA ASN A 69 14.19 3.10 -3.70
C ASN A 69 15.68 3.37 -3.97
N TYR A 70 16.04 4.58 -4.40
CA TYR A 70 17.45 4.96 -4.58
C TYR A 70 18.29 4.86 -3.30
N ARG A 71 17.69 5.16 -2.13
CA ARG A 71 18.37 5.04 -0.84
C ARG A 71 18.68 3.58 -0.50
N PHE A 72 17.77 2.65 -0.78
CA PHE A 72 18.04 1.21 -0.64
C PHE A 72 19.13 0.74 -1.60
N TRP A 73 19.08 1.12 -2.87
CA TRP A 73 20.14 0.74 -3.82
C TRP A 73 21.52 1.21 -3.36
N ASN A 74 21.61 2.43 -2.85
CA ASN A 74 22.88 2.95 -2.33
C ASN A 74 23.33 2.18 -1.07
N PHE A 75 22.40 1.81 -0.20
CA PHE A 75 22.68 1.02 0.99
C PHE A 75 23.22 -0.35 0.62
N TYR A 76 22.57 -1.04 -0.31
CA TYR A 76 23.01 -2.37 -0.75
C TYR A 76 24.35 -2.35 -1.48
N LYS A 77 24.67 -1.26 -2.17
CA LYS A 77 25.96 -1.12 -2.86
C LYS A 77 27.13 -0.91 -1.89
N ASN A 78 26.86 -0.48 -0.65
CA ASN A 78 27.89 -0.06 0.30
C ASN A 78 27.66 -0.64 1.71
N PRO A 79 27.68 -1.99 1.86
CA PRO A 79 27.38 -2.64 3.14
C PRO A 79 28.37 -2.27 4.26
N ASP A 80 29.65 -2.07 3.94
CA ASP A 80 30.72 -1.95 4.95
C ASP A 80 30.92 -0.51 5.46
N ARG A 81 29.97 0.40 5.19
CA ARG A 81 30.13 1.83 5.52
C ARG A 81 29.67 2.21 6.91
N GLY A 82 28.97 1.32 7.63
CA GLY A 82 28.42 1.61 8.97
C GLY A 82 27.49 2.84 9.00
N TRP A 83 26.92 3.23 7.86
CA TRP A 83 26.21 4.51 7.73
C TRP A 83 24.95 4.66 8.59
N LEU A 84 24.43 3.54 9.08
CA LEU A 84 23.25 3.48 9.93
C LEU A 84 23.58 3.17 11.39
N ASP A 85 24.85 2.92 11.72
CA ASP A 85 25.30 2.75 13.10
C ASP A 85 25.60 4.13 13.70
N VAL A 86 24.72 4.58 14.59
CA VAL A 86 24.88 5.85 15.32
C VAL A 86 24.97 5.65 16.83
N GLY A 87 25.05 4.39 17.30
CA GLY A 87 25.28 4.05 18.70
C GLY A 87 24.27 4.63 19.69
N GLY A 88 23.03 4.86 19.27
CA GLY A 88 21.99 5.50 20.08
C GLY A 88 22.08 7.02 20.20
N ASP A 89 23.09 7.68 19.59
CA ASP A 89 23.18 9.14 19.58
C ASP A 89 22.36 9.73 18.42
N TYR A 90 21.11 10.09 18.77
CA TYR A 90 20.17 10.71 17.84
C TYR A 90 20.23 12.24 17.82
N GLN A 91 21.08 12.88 18.64
CA GLN A 91 21.15 14.34 18.71
C GLN A 91 21.91 14.93 17.53
N ALA A 92 22.96 14.25 17.07
CA ALA A 92 23.75 14.67 15.92
C ALA A 92 24.10 13.49 14.98
N PRO A 93 23.12 12.75 14.45
CA PRO A 93 23.41 11.58 13.63
C PRO A 93 23.98 11.99 12.26
N GLY A 94 24.74 11.08 11.66
CA GLY A 94 25.31 11.26 10.33
C GLY A 94 24.24 11.51 9.25
N TYR A 95 24.61 12.24 8.19
CA TYR A 95 23.69 12.57 7.09
C TYR A 95 22.96 11.34 6.53
N TYR A 96 23.67 10.23 6.35
CA TYR A 96 23.09 9.05 5.73
C TYR A 96 21.93 8.48 6.56
N PHE A 97 22.14 8.27 7.86
CA PHE A 97 21.13 7.86 8.83
C PHE A 97 19.90 8.76 8.78
N VAL A 98 20.08 10.07 9.00
CA VAL A 98 18.96 11.04 9.00
C VAL A 98 18.19 10.98 7.69
N SER A 99 18.91 10.93 6.58
CA SER A 99 18.29 10.94 5.25
C SER A 99 17.62 9.61 4.89
N PHE A 100 18.00 8.50 5.52
CA PHE A 100 17.34 7.22 5.37
C PHE A 100 15.99 7.23 6.09
N VAL A 101 16.00 7.60 7.37
CA VAL A 101 14.79 7.68 8.20
C VAL A 101 13.82 8.73 7.65
N HIS A 102 14.33 9.88 7.22
CA HIS A 102 13.51 10.94 6.59
C HIS A 102 12.77 10.45 5.36
N ARG A 103 13.44 9.73 4.44
CA ARG A 103 12.81 9.21 3.22
C ARG A 103 11.82 8.09 3.52
N PHE A 104 12.14 7.24 4.50
CA PHE A 104 11.23 6.21 4.97
C PHE A 104 9.93 6.82 5.51
N LEU A 105 10.04 7.75 6.46
CA LEU A 105 8.88 8.43 7.04
C LEU A 105 8.13 9.26 5.99
N SER A 106 8.83 9.89 5.04
CA SER A 106 8.16 10.64 3.96
C SER A 106 7.21 9.76 3.14
N VAL A 107 7.58 8.51 2.83
CA VAL A 107 6.67 7.56 2.17
C VAL A 107 5.51 7.19 3.09
N CYS A 108 5.82 6.80 4.33
CA CYS A 108 4.84 6.26 5.25
C CYS A 108 3.82 7.32 5.72
N SER A 109 4.25 8.56 5.93
CA SER A 109 3.38 9.72 6.19
C SER A 109 2.43 10.01 5.03
N LEU A 110 2.87 9.87 3.78
CA LEU A 110 1.99 10.04 2.62
C LEU A 110 0.94 8.93 2.53
N ILE A 111 1.34 7.68 2.79
CA ILE A 111 0.42 6.54 2.86
C ILE A 111 -0.63 6.78 3.95
N ARG A 112 -0.18 7.18 5.15
CA ARG A 112 -1.05 7.43 6.29
C ARG A 112 -2.08 8.53 6.01
N GLN A 113 -1.65 9.63 5.40
CA GLN A 113 -2.54 10.73 5.02
C GLN A 113 -3.56 10.29 3.97
N PHE A 114 -3.13 9.55 2.94
CA PHE A 114 -4.04 8.97 1.95
C PHE A 114 -5.07 8.05 2.62
N GLU A 115 -4.65 7.14 3.51
CA GLU A 115 -5.55 6.22 4.23
C GLU A 115 -6.57 6.99 5.08
N ALA A 116 -6.16 8.09 5.74
CA ALA A 116 -7.05 8.93 6.54
C ALA A 116 -8.19 9.54 5.70
N GLU A 117 -7.88 9.99 4.50
CA GLU A 117 -8.83 10.62 3.59
C GLU A 117 -9.68 9.58 2.83
N ALA A 118 -9.09 8.45 2.45
CA ALA A 118 -9.75 7.39 1.69
C ALA A 118 -10.83 6.66 2.51
N MET A 119 -10.75 6.68 3.85
CA MET A 119 -11.73 6.05 4.75
C MET A 119 -13.17 6.54 4.51
N TYR A 120 -13.34 7.75 3.97
CA TYR A 120 -14.65 8.35 3.71
C TYR A 120 -15.25 8.02 2.33
N ILE A 121 -14.60 7.13 1.57
CA ILE A 121 -14.96 6.82 0.19
C ILE A 121 -15.44 5.37 0.10
N ASP A 122 -16.56 5.14 -0.58
CA ASP A 122 -17.04 3.77 -0.83
C ASP A 122 -16.13 3.06 -1.85
N SER A 123 -15.20 2.27 -1.30
CA SER A 123 -14.18 1.55 -2.07
C SER A 123 -14.78 0.49 -3.00
N ARG A 124 -16.02 0.03 -2.81
CA ARG A 124 -16.65 -0.97 -3.69
C ARG A 124 -16.79 -0.49 -5.13
N ILE A 125 -16.75 0.82 -5.34
CA ILE A 125 -16.99 1.47 -6.62
C ILE A 125 -15.66 1.82 -7.35
N ALA A 126 -14.52 1.54 -6.71
CA ALA A 126 -13.19 1.79 -7.24
C ALA A 126 -12.93 1.04 -8.56
N SER A 127 -12.17 1.64 -9.46
CA SER A 127 -11.70 0.92 -10.65
C SER A 127 -10.64 -0.12 -10.26
N LYS A 128 -10.37 -1.08 -11.14
CA LYS A 128 -9.31 -2.09 -10.91
C LYS A 128 -7.95 -1.44 -10.61
N THR A 129 -7.60 -0.37 -11.32
CA THR A 129 -6.32 0.33 -11.12
C THR A 129 -6.28 1.05 -9.76
N ASP A 130 -7.40 1.66 -9.35
CA ASP A 130 -7.51 2.32 -8.05
C ASP A 130 -7.36 1.30 -6.91
N PHE A 131 -7.99 0.12 -7.06
CA PHE A 131 -7.81 -0.99 -6.12
C PHE A 131 -6.35 -1.44 -6.04
N ILE A 132 -5.66 -1.63 -7.17
CA ILE A 132 -4.24 -2.03 -7.16
C ILE A 132 -3.40 -0.98 -6.42
N PHE A 133 -3.68 0.31 -6.62
CA PHE A 133 -2.97 1.39 -5.92
C PHE A 133 -3.15 1.27 -4.41
N MET A 134 -4.40 1.21 -3.94
CA MET A 134 -4.73 1.05 -2.52
C MET A 134 -4.14 -0.23 -1.93
N ASN A 135 -4.20 -1.33 -2.67
CA ASN A 135 -3.69 -2.63 -2.26
C ASN A 135 -2.17 -2.61 -2.06
N TYR A 136 -1.42 -1.91 -2.91
CA TYR A 136 0.00 -1.71 -2.70
C TYR A 136 0.29 -0.90 -1.44
N LEU A 137 -0.45 0.19 -1.18
CA LEU A 137 -0.26 0.98 0.04
C LEU A 137 -0.56 0.14 1.30
N GLY A 138 -1.63 -0.65 1.25
CA GLY A 138 -2.00 -1.58 2.31
C GLY A 138 -0.95 -2.68 2.52
N ALA A 139 -0.40 -3.26 1.46
CA ALA A 139 0.66 -4.26 1.54
C ALA A 139 1.97 -3.67 2.09
N ILE A 140 2.32 -2.43 1.71
CA ILE A 140 3.47 -1.70 2.24
C ILE A 140 3.32 -1.48 3.74
N ARG A 141 2.14 -1.02 4.20
CA ARG A 141 1.87 -0.85 5.63
C ARG A 141 1.93 -2.18 6.36
N TRP A 142 1.27 -3.21 5.84
CA TRP A 142 1.29 -4.57 6.41
C TRP A 142 2.72 -5.09 6.57
N ALA A 143 3.56 -4.92 5.55
CA ALA A 143 4.95 -5.32 5.60
C ALA A 143 5.73 -4.63 6.74
N LEU A 144 5.32 -3.46 7.21
CA LEU A 144 6.00 -2.74 8.30
C LEU A 144 5.43 -3.07 9.69
N THR A 145 4.16 -3.47 9.76
CA THR A 145 3.45 -3.57 11.05
C THR A 145 3.01 -4.98 11.44
N ASP A 146 2.87 -5.89 10.49
CA ASP A 146 2.27 -7.19 10.75
C ASP A 146 3.35 -8.26 11.05
N VAL A 147 3.10 -9.08 12.07
CA VAL A 147 4.02 -10.15 12.50
C VAL A 147 3.84 -11.44 11.70
N SER A 148 2.76 -11.59 10.93
CA SER A 148 2.59 -12.72 10.00
C SER A 148 3.67 -12.76 8.92
N LEU A 149 4.37 -11.63 8.68
CA LEU A 149 5.57 -11.62 7.85
C LEU A 149 6.68 -12.53 8.40
N PHE A 150 6.70 -12.77 9.72
CA PHE A 150 7.67 -13.60 10.43
C PHE A 150 7.11 -14.97 10.83
N GLU A 151 5.93 -15.36 10.31
CA GLU A 151 5.33 -16.66 10.59
C GLU A 151 6.31 -17.81 10.25
N GLY A 152 6.48 -18.76 11.18
CA GLY A 152 7.44 -19.85 11.06
C GLY A 152 8.86 -19.54 11.54
N LEU A 153 9.13 -18.30 11.99
CA LEU A 153 10.41 -17.90 12.61
C LEU A 153 10.24 -17.67 14.11
N SER A 154 11.34 -17.80 14.86
CA SER A 154 11.36 -17.43 16.28
C SER A 154 11.35 -15.90 16.41
N TYR A 155 10.19 -15.33 16.71
CA TYR A 155 10.01 -13.89 16.87
C TYR A 155 9.07 -13.59 18.05
N ASP A 156 9.40 -12.58 18.85
CA ASP A 156 8.55 -12.11 19.95
C ASP A 156 7.60 -10.99 19.46
N PRO A 157 6.29 -11.26 19.35
CA PRO A 157 5.33 -10.27 18.87
C PRO A 157 4.97 -9.20 19.91
N PHE A 158 5.36 -9.35 21.18
CA PHE A 158 4.99 -8.43 22.26
C PHE A 158 5.90 -7.20 22.36
N PHE A 159 6.99 -7.15 21.61
CA PHE A 159 7.91 -6.02 21.58
C PHE A 159 8.12 -5.49 20.15
N GLU A 160 8.10 -4.17 20.01
CA GLU A 160 8.37 -3.43 18.77
C GLU A 160 9.87 -3.39 18.41
N LYS A 161 10.52 -4.57 18.41
CA LYS A 161 11.94 -4.68 18.09
C LYS A 161 12.16 -4.70 16.58
N ASP A 162 11.53 -5.64 15.88
CA ASP A 162 11.75 -5.84 14.43
C ASP A 162 10.47 -5.58 13.61
N HIS A 163 9.47 -4.97 14.23
CA HIS A 163 8.25 -4.47 13.61
C HIS A 163 7.77 -3.23 14.37
N PHE A 164 6.82 -2.52 13.79
CA PHE A 164 6.09 -1.47 14.50
C PHE A 164 4.68 -1.94 14.84
N PHE A 165 4.18 -1.65 16.04
CA PHE A 165 2.75 -1.79 16.28
C PHE A 165 1.96 -0.86 15.38
N SER A 166 0.82 -1.33 14.86
CA SER A 166 0.05 -0.58 13.85
C SER A 166 -0.34 0.82 14.33
N ASP A 167 -0.75 0.97 15.59
CA ASP A 167 -1.18 2.26 16.13
C ASP A 167 0.01 3.19 16.40
N SER A 168 1.08 2.68 17.02
CA SER A 168 2.33 3.43 17.17
C SER A 168 2.85 3.92 15.82
N PHE A 169 2.85 3.05 14.81
CA PHE A 169 3.31 3.37 13.47
C PHE A 169 2.49 4.49 12.82
N ARG A 170 1.16 4.48 13.00
CA ARG A 170 0.28 5.57 12.53
C ARG A 170 0.67 6.89 13.19
N SER A 171 0.87 6.91 14.49
CA SER A 171 1.31 8.10 15.22
C SER A 171 2.66 8.60 14.73
N TYR A 172 3.64 7.72 14.52
CA TYR A 172 4.95 8.10 13.98
C TYR A 172 4.84 8.74 12.58
N CYS A 173 3.92 8.25 11.75
CA CYS A 173 3.69 8.78 10.41
C CYS A 173 2.97 10.14 10.40
N GLU A 174 2.31 10.52 11.50
CA GLU A 174 1.62 11.82 11.65
C GLU A 174 2.55 12.90 12.23
N ILE A 175 3.60 12.50 12.96
CA ILE A 175 4.62 13.43 13.46
C ILE A 175 5.30 14.14 12.29
N GLY A 176 5.38 15.47 12.40
CA GLY A 176 6.05 16.30 11.42
C GLY A 176 5.34 16.45 10.09
N VAL A 177 4.03 16.19 10.06
CA VAL A 177 3.17 16.53 8.93
C VAL A 177 2.52 17.90 9.17
N GLU A 178 2.84 18.88 8.33
CA GLU A 178 2.26 20.23 8.36
C GLU A 178 1.64 20.57 7.01
N LYS A 179 0.38 21.03 7.01
CA LYS A 179 -0.38 21.39 5.79
C LYS A 179 -0.32 20.28 4.73
N GLY A 180 -0.42 19.04 5.19
CA GLY A 180 -0.36 17.86 4.37
C GLY A 180 1.03 17.56 3.79
N GLN A 181 2.12 18.16 4.26
CA GLN A 181 3.49 17.84 3.85
C GLN A 181 4.31 17.36 5.04
N PHE A 182 5.06 16.28 4.86
CA PHE A 182 6.06 15.87 5.85
C PHE A 182 7.21 16.88 5.89
N PHE A 183 7.87 17.00 7.03
CA PHE A 183 9.01 17.87 7.24
C PHE A 183 10.01 17.85 6.09
N SER A 184 10.56 19.02 5.78
CA SER A 184 11.76 19.11 4.95
C SER A 184 12.92 18.37 5.64
N PHE A 185 13.95 17.98 4.88
CA PHE A 185 15.10 17.29 5.46
C PHE A 185 15.76 18.08 6.62
N GLN A 186 15.88 19.41 6.48
CA GLN A 186 16.47 20.25 7.52
C GLN A 186 15.56 20.37 8.75
N ALA A 187 14.25 20.53 8.55
CA ALA A 187 13.29 20.55 9.65
C ALA A 187 13.28 19.22 10.41
N PHE A 188 13.27 18.10 9.70
CA PHE A 188 13.35 16.77 10.31
C PHE A 188 14.64 16.57 11.11
N LYS A 189 15.79 16.95 10.53
CA LYS A 189 17.09 16.87 11.20
C LYS A 189 17.11 17.68 12.51
N HIS A 190 16.58 18.90 12.48
CA HIS A 190 16.49 19.74 13.67
C HIS A 190 15.52 19.14 14.70
N TRP A 191 14.39 18.62 14.25
CA TRP A 191 13.36 18.05 15.11
C TRP A 191 13.87 16.83 15.90
N ILE A 192 14.52 15.86 15.24
CA ILE A 192 15.04 14.65 15.91
C ILE A 192 16.20 14.95 16.87
N ALA A 193 16.86 16.10 16.72
CA ALA A 193 17.95 16.49 17.59
C ALA A 193 17.46 16.89 19.00
N VAL A 194 16.20 17.31 19.12
CA VAL A 194 15.65 17.86 20.36
C VAL A 194 14.41 17.12 20.88
N ASN A 195 13.71 16.37 20.01
CA ASN A 195 12.52 15.59 20.38
C ASN A 195 12.80 14.09 20.33
N ARG A 196 12.12 13.32 21.18
CA ARG A 196 12.34 11.88 21.35
C ARG A 196 11.14 11.02 20.90
N ASP A 197 10.05 11.60 20.40
CA ASP A 197 8.85 10.84 20.04
C ASP A 197 9.06 9.88 18.86
N LEU A 198 10.14 10.07 18.08
CA LEU A 198 10.55 9.18 16.99
C LEU A 198 11.67 8.22 17.37
N ASP A 199 12.09 8.15 18.65
CA ASP A 199 13.18 7.27 19.09
C ASP A 199 12.97 5.81 18.71
N SER A 200 11.74 5.28 18.79
CA SER A 200 11.44 3.91 18.37
C SER A 200 11.74 3.71 16.87
N VAL A 201 11.42 4.69 16.03
CA VAL A 201 11.75 4.65 14.59
C VAL A 201 13.26 4.79 14.38
N LEU A 202 13.94 5.70 15.09
CA LEU A 202 15.38 5.89 14.96
C LEU A 202 16.14 4.63 15.38
N ARG A 203 15.75 4.01 16.51
CA ARG A 203 16.30 2.74 17.00
C ARG A 203 16.05 1.57 16.07
N PHE A 204 14.92 1.58 15.36
CA PHE A 204 14.66 0.57 14.34
C PHE A 204 15.70 0.63 13.21
N PHE A 205 16.19 1.81 12.83
CA PHE A 205 17.24 1.95 11.80
C PHE A 205 18.67 1.90 12.36
N ASP A 206 18.86 2.13 13.66
CA ASP A 206 20.17 2.21 14.29
C ASP A 206 20.90 0.86 14.28
N GLY A 207 22.12 0.85 13.75
CA GLY A 207 22.93 -0.34 13.56
C GLY A 207 22.34 -1.34 12.56
N LEU A 208 21.47 -0.89 11.64
CA LEU A 208 20.91 -1.78 10.61
C LEU A 208 22.03 -2.30 9.70
N GLU A 209 22.16 -3.63 9.63
CA GLU A 209 23.18 -4.32 8.84
C GLU A 209 22.59 -5.58 8.20
N ARG A 210 23.31 -6.17 7.23
CA ARG A 210 22.85 -7.40 6.55
C ARG A 210 23.04 -8.65 7.40
N ALA A 211 24.07 -8.67 8.22
CA ALA A 211 24.51 -9.84 8.97
C ALA A 211 24.00 -9.85 10.42
N GLU A 212 22.92 -9.12 10.73
CA GLU A 212 22.31 -9.15 12.06
C GLU A 212 21.34 -10.31 12.22
N ASP A 213 21.16 -10.79 13.45
CA ASP A 213 20.16 -11.81 13.80
C ASP A 213 18.73 -11.27 13.86
N ARG A 214 18.57 -9.95 13.80
CA ARG A 214 17.28 -9.27 13.85
C ARG A 214 16.54 -9.37 12.51
N LEU A 215 15.21 -9.47 12.56
CA LEU A 215 14.38 -9.64 11.37
C LEU A 215 14.02 -8.31 10.67
N ARG A 216 14.44 -7.17 11.22
CA ARG A 216 14.11 -5.83 10.69
C ARG A 216 14.70 -5.59 9.30
N MET A 217 15.87 -6.15 9.01
CA MET A 217 16.49 -6.03 7.70
C MET A 217 15.67 -6.78 6.65
N ASP A 218 15.28 -8.04 6.94
CA ASP A 218 14.42 -8.83 6.06
C ASP A 218 13.08 -8.15 5.79
N ARG A 219 12.49 -7.53 6.83
CA ARG A 219 11.28 -6.69 6.71
C ARG A 219 11.50 -5.50 5.76
N LEU A 220 12.62 -4.79 5.90
CA LEU A 220 12.94 -3.66 5.03
C LEU A 220 13.20 -4.07 3.58
N VAL A 221 13.74 -5.27 3.35
CA VAL A 221 13.86 -5.83 2.00
C VAL A 221 12.49 -6.09 1.40
N VAL A 222 11.55 -6.66 2.16
CA VAL A 222 10.15 -6.84 1.71
C VAL A 222 9.49 -5.49 1.39
N TYR A 223 9.65 -4.50 2.28
CA TYR A 223 9.20 -3.14 2.03
C TYR A 223 9.78 -2.58 0.72
N HIS A 224 11.08 -2.74 0.48
CA HIS A 224 11.74 -2.27 -0.74
C HIS A 224 11.22 -2.98 -2.00
N VAL A 225 11.01 -4.30 -1.95
CA VAL A 225 10.42 -5.06 -3.07
C VAL A 225 9.02 -4.57 -3.40
N LEU A 226 8.20 -4.27 -2.40
CA LEU A 226 6.87 -3.69 -2.60
C LEU A 226 6.95 -2.27 -3.18
N LEU A 227 7.92 -1.45 -2.77
CA LEU A 227 8.17 -0.14 -3.39
C LEU A 227 8.55 -0.27 -4.87
N ILE A 228 9.43 -1.21 -5.21
CA ILE A 228 9.81 -1.47 -6.60
C ILE A 228 8.58 -1.84 -7.43
N ALA A 229 7.75 -2.77 -6.92
CA ALA A 229 6.56 -3.21 -7.62
C ALA A 229 5.52 -2.08 -7.78
N PHE A 230 5.34 -1.25 -6.74
CA PHE A 230 4.52 -0.04 -6.81
C PHE A 230 5.04 0.94 -7.86
N ILE A 231 6.32 1.29 -7.83
CA ILE A 231 6.96 2.20 -8.80
C ILE A 231 6.87 1.64 -10.22
N ASN A 232 7.08 0.34 -10.42
CA ASN A 232 6.98 -0.26 -11.75
C ASN A 232 5.55 -0.29 -12.29
N THR A 233 4.54 -0.31 -11.41
CA THR A 233 3.12 -0.30 -11.77
C THR A 233 2.64 1.10 -12.13
N PHE A 234 3.07 2.12 -11.39
CA PHE A 234 2.51 3.48 -11.45
C PHE A 234 3.49 4.57 -11.93
N GLY A 235 4.78 4.24 -11.96
CA GLY A 235 5.86 5.17 -12.24
C GLY A 235 6.12 5.43 -13.71
N TYR A 236 7.02 6.39 -13.95
CA TYR A 236 7.52 6.69 -15.28
C TYR A 236 8.51 5.63 -15.75
N LYS A 237 8.69 5.49 -17.07
CA LYS A 237 9.67 4.58 -17.67
C LYS A 237 11.09 4.75 -17.10
N THR A 238 11.48 5.99 -16.76
CA THR A 238 12.79 6.32 -16.18
C THR A 238 12.97 5.87 -14.73
N GLN A 239 11.88 5.53 -14.03
CA GLN A 239 11.90 5.03 -12.66
C GLN A 239 11.77 3.51 -12.60
N TYR A 240 11.52 2.86 -13.74
CA TYR A 240 11.31 1.43 -13.83
C TYR A 240 12.56 0.65 -13.43
N THR A 241 12.38 -0.34 -12.54
CA THR A 241 13.41 -1.29 -12.14
C THR A 241 13.30 -2.58 -12.99
N PRO A 242 14.30 -2.88 -13.83
CA PRO A 242 14.28 -4.02 -14.74
C PRO A 242 14.18 -5.39 -14.08
N GLU A 243 13.60 -6.35 -14.83
CA GLU A 243 13.68 -7.81 -14.66
C GLU A 243 14.65 -8.32 -13.57
N GLU A 244 15.88 -8.27 -14.06
CA GLU A 244 17.16 -8.77 -13.61
C GLU A 244 17.68 -8.14 -12.33
N MET A 245 17.15 -6.98 -11.92
CA MET A 245 17.58 -6.30 -10.70
C MET A 245 16.86 -6.82 -9.46
N LEU A 246 15.67 -7.42 -9.62
CA LEU A 246 14.88 -7.91 -8.50
C LEU A 246 15.58 -9.04 -7.68
N PRO A 247 16.27 -10.01 -8.30
CA PRO A 247 17.13 -10.95 -7.58
C PRO A 247 18.09 -10.28 -6.61
N ASN A 248 18.75 -9.19 -7.02
CA ASN A 248 19.75 -8.49 -6.20
C ASN A 248 19.17 -7.90 -4.91
N VAL A 249 17.86 -7.65 -4.88
CA VAL A 249 17.13 -7.21 -3.69
C VAL A 249 16.67 -8.41 -2.87
N LEU A 250 16.10 -9.44 -3.49
CA LEU A 250 15.58 -10.61 -2.76
C LEU A 250 16.68 -11.39 -2.03
N ILE A 251 17.90 -11.45 -2.57
CA ILE A 251 19.05 -12.09 -1.90
C ILE A 251 19.55 -11.31 -0.67
N GLN A 252 19.02 -10.11 -0.41
CA GLN A 252 19.34 -9.34 0.79
C GLN A 252 18.63 -9.89 2.03
N VAL A 253 17.63 -10.75 1.85
CA VAL A 253 16.95 -11.42 2.95
C VAL A 253 17.83 -12.55 3.50
N ARG A 254 18.05 -12.54 4.82
CA ARG A 254 18.72 -13.63 5.53
C ARG A 254 17.79 -14.83 5.75
N ASN A 255 16.51 -14.60 6.03
CA ASN A 255 15.52 -15.64 6.29
C ASN A 255 14.54 -15.81 5.11
N PRO A 256 14.76 -16.78 4.19
CA PRO A 256 13.88 -17.04 3.04
C PRO A 256 12.39 -17.14 3.37
N GLN A 257 12.04 -17.63 4.57
CA GLN A 257 10.67 -17.73 5.05
C GLN A 257 9.93 -16.38 5.01
N VAL A 258 10.64 -15.25 5.23
CA VAL A 258 10.05 -13.91 5.15
C VAL A 258 9.53 -13.60 3.75
N VAL A 259 10.26 -14.01 2.71
CA VAL A 259 9.81 -13.84 1.31
C VAL A 259 8.70 -14.82 0.96
N ASP A 260 8.77 -16.06 1.47
CA ASP A 260 7.67 -17.03 1.32
C ASP A 260 6.37 -16.48 1.92
N ASN A 261 6.43 -15.86 3.11
CA ASN A 261 5.30 -15.20 3.75
C ASN A 261 4.79 -14.00 2.92
N LEU A 262 5.67 -13.11 2.44
CA LEU A 262 5.27 -12.04 1.52
C LEU A 262 4.48 -12.58 0.33
N VAL A 263 5.02 -13.58 -0.36
CA VAL A 263 4.42 -14.15 -1.57
C VAL A 263 3.05 -14.77 -1.28
N ALA A 264 2.89 -15.44 -0.14
CA ALA A 264 1.61 -16.01 0.29
C ALA A 264 0.56 -14.92 0.61
N TRP A 265 1.00 -13.74 1.06
CA TRP A 265 0.13 -12.63 1.43
C TRP A 265 -0.24 -11.70 0.26
N LEU A 266 0.53 -11.65 -0.83
CA LEU A 266 0.20 -10.81 -2.00
C LEU A 266 -1.25 -11.04 -2.53
N PRO A 267 -1.76 -12.28 -2.68
CA PRO A 267 -3.16 -12.49 -3.05
C PRO A 267 -4.17 -11.99 -2.02
N ARG A 268 -3.85 -12.08 -0.72
CA ARG A 268 -4.71 -11.60 0.38
C ARG A 268 -4.84 -10.07 0.37
N HIS A 269 -3.79 -9.38 -0.09
CA HIS A 269 -3.84 -7.96 -0.39
C HIS A 269 -4.48 -7.63 -1.74
N GLY A 270 -5.06 -8.59 -2.47
CA GLY A 270 -5.65 -8.33 -3.78
C GLY A 270 -4.63 -8.06 -4.89
N LEU A 271 -3.35 -8.37 -4.67
CA LEU A 271 -2.26 -8.19 -5.65
C LEU A 271 -1.96 -9.46 -6.46
N GLY A 272 -2.69 -10.56 -6.23
CA GLY A 272 -2.43 -11.86 -6.88
C GLY A 272 -2.53 -11.85 -8.41
N THR A 273 -3.25 -10.90 -9.00
CA THR A 273 -3.38 -10.76 -10.47
C THR A 273 -2.51 -9.64 -11.04
N ASP A 274 -1.92 -8.79 -10.19
CA ASP A 274 -1.06 -7.70 -10.63
C ASP A 274 0.21 -8.25 -11.30
N ARG A 275 0.71 -7.54 -12.31
CA ARG A 275 1.84 -8.00 -13.12
C ARG A 275 3.14 -7.98 -12.31
N GLU A 276 3.42 -6.90 -11.61
CA GLU A 276 4.67 -6.70 -10.88
C GLU A 276 4.66 -7.50 -9.56
N ALA A 277 3.52 -7.65 -8.91
CA ALA A 277 3.37 -8.58 -7.78
C ALA A 277 3.62 -10.05 -8.18
N ARG A 278 3.05 -10.50 -9.31
CA ARG A 278 3.34 -11.85 -9.84
C ARG A 278 4.79 -12.02 -10.27
N ARG A 279 5.46 -10.93 -10.66
CA ARG A 279 6.88 -10.95 -10.98
C ARG A 279 7.73 -11.28 -9.75
N ILE A 280 7.40 -10.75 -8.56
CA ILE A 280 8.05 -11.12 -7.30
C ILE A 280 7.96 -12.64 -7.07
N LEU A 281 6.75 -13.20 -7.14
CA LEU A 281 6.52 -14.65 -7.00
C LEU A 281 7.37 -15.47 -7.97
N ARG A 282 7.39 -15.10 -9.26
CA ARG A 282 8.16 -15.82 -10.29
C ARG A 282 9.65 -15.75 -10.04
N THR A 283 10.18 -14.57 -9.72
CA THR A 283 11.60 -14.36 -9.42
C THR A 283 12.01 -15.17 -8.19
N TRP A 284 11.22 -15.11 -7.12
CA TRP A 284 11.48 -15.88 -5.91
C TRP A 284 11.45 -17.40 -6.16
N SER A 285 10.45 -17.88 -6.91
CA SER A 285 10.35 -19.28 -7.29
C SER A 285 11.54 -19.77 -8.12
N ARG A 286 12.13 -18.90 -8.95
CA ARG A 286 13.35 -19.21 -9.70
C ARG A 286 14.57 -19.28 -8.78
N LEU A 287 14.72 -18.33 -7.85
CA LEU A 287 15.83 -18.32 -6.90
C LEU A 287 15.86 -19.58 -6.03
N LYS A 288 14.70 -20.06 -5.56
CA LYS A 288 14.59 -21.32 -4.80
C LYS A 288 14.99 -22.57 -5.57
N LYS A 289 14.98 -22.53 -6.91
CA LYS A 289 15.30 -23.67 -7.78
C LYS A 289 16.75 -23.70 -8.25
N LEU A 290 17.50 -22.60 -8.07
CA LEU A 290 18.92 -22.58 -8.43
C LEU A 290 19.65 -23.55 -7.49
N PRO A 291 20.50 -24.45 -8.01
CA PRO A 291 21.36 -25.26 -7.17
C PRO A 291 22.20 -24.33 -6.29
N SER A 292 22.38 -24.68 -5.03
CA SER A 292 23.41 -24.06 -4.19
C SER A 292 24.78 -24.41 -4.76
N GLU A 293 25.23 -23.64 -5.75
CA GLU A 293 26.58 -23.76 -6.28
C GLU A 293 27.56 -23.36 -5.17
N GLY A 294 28.20 -24.37 -4.57
CA GLY A 294 29.25 -24.21 -3.56
C GLY A 294 28.82 -24.71 -2.18
N GLY A 295 29.14 -25.98 -1.89
CA GLY A 295 29.20 -26.46 -0.51
C GLY A 295 30.22 -25.63 0.27
N GLY A 296 29.75 -24.89 1.26
CA GLY A 296 30.60 -24.07 2.13
C GLY A 296 29.76 -23.02 2.82
N GLN A 297 29.48 -23.22 4.10
CA GLN A 297 28.70 -22.37 5.00
C GLN A 297 27.19 -22.33 4.71
N ARG A 298 26.50 -23.31 5.31
CA ARG A 298 25.16 -23.03 5.84
C ARG A 298 25.29 -21.82 6.77
N ILE A 299 24.56 -20.77 6.47
CA ILE A 299 24.23 -19.71 7.43
C ILE A 299 23.37 -20.39 8.50
N SER A 300 24.02 -20.77 9.60
CA SER A 300 23.36 -21.00 10.89
C SER A 300 22.99 -19.65 11.50
#